data_AF-A0A4Q2T012-F1
#
_entry.id   AF-A0A4Q2T012-F1
#
_cell.length_a   1.000
_cell.length_b   1.000
_cell.length_c   1.000
_cell.angle_alpha   90.00
_cell.angle_beta   90.00
_cell.angle_gamma   90.00
#
_symmetry.space_group_name_H-M   'P 1'
#
loop_
_entity.id
_entity.type
_entity.pdbx_description
1 polymer ?
#
loop_
_entity_poly.entity_id
_entity_poly.type
_entity_poly.pdbx_seq_one_letter_code
_entity_poly.pdbx_strand_id
1 'polypeptide(L)'
;MTTVDAGSETAIPRHVGVVMDGNRRWARIAGFLNLSEGHRRGADHIEDLLGWCEARTAGRDGHVTLAIGYDGRADIVAGIRGAIRAGAVDTAGGITPADITAHLPGGPVKDIDLVIRTSGEQRLSGFFPWQVATAEVHVSPKLWPDFGEADFDEALARYATVAVRTGGAACPPS
;
A
#
# COMPACT_ATOMS: atom_id res chain seq x y z
N MET A 1 26.97 -31.41 -11.51
CA MET A 1 25.57 -31.49 -11.02
C MET A 1 25.37 -30.26 -10.16
N THR A 2 24.63 -29.30 -10.69
CA THR A 2 24.66 -27.90 -10.29
C THR A 2 24.12 -27.71 -8.88
N THR A 3 24.92 -27.06 -8.04
CA THR A 3 24.51 -26.52 -6.74
C THR A 3 23.52 -25.38 -6.99
N VAL A 4 22.30 -25.51 -6.46
CA VAL A 4 21.35 -24.39 -6.36
C VAL A 4 21.86 -23.44 -5.29
N ASP A 5 22.19 -22.22 -5.68
CA ASP A 5 22.56 -21.14 -4.78
C ASP A 5 21.35 -20.81 -3.88
N ALA A 6 21.54 -20.98 -2.58
CA ALA A 6 20.65 -20.48 -1.55
C ALA A 6 20.95 -18.99 -1.35
N GLY A 7 20.22 -18.11 -2.04
CA GLY A 7 20.46 -16.67 -1.94
C GLY A 7 19.55 -15.75 -2.74
N SER A 8 18.33 -16.16 -3.14
CA SER A 8 17.38 -15.15 -3.61
C SER A 8 16.86 -14.40 -2.38
N GLU A 9 17.42 -13.21 -2.12
CA GLU A 9 16.81 -12.24 -1.22
C GLU A 9 15.34 -12.10 -1.65
N THR A 10 14.41 -12.59 -0.83
CA THR A 10 12.99 -12.54 -1.15
C THR A 10 12.62 -11.10 -1.42
N ALA A 11 12.06 -10.81 -2.60
CA ALA A 11 11.69 -9.45 -2.96
C ALA A 11 10.68 -8.89 -1.94
N ILE A 12 11.13 -7.96 -1.11
CA ILE A 12 10.30 -7.24 -0.13
C ILE A 12 9.78 -5.97 -0.81
N PRO A 13 8.47 -5.67 -0.77
CA PRO A 13 7.93 -4.41 -1.29
C PRO A 13 8.53 -3.23 -0.49
N ARG A 14 8.90 -2.16 -1.20
CA ARG A 14 9.39 -0.90 -0.58
C ARG A 14 8.25 -0.13 0.07
N HIS A 15 7.04 -0.26 -0.48
CA HIS A 15 5.85 0.43 0.03
C HIS A 15 4.63 -0.48 -0.03
N VAL A 16 4.02 -0.71 1.14
CA VAL A 16 2.78 -1.48 1.29
C VAL A 16 1.64 -0.53 1.64
N GLY A 17 0.57 -0.57 0.85
CA GLY A 17 -0.70 0.09 1.15
C GLY A 17 -1.70 -0.90 1.72
N VAL A 18 -2.36 -0.58 2.83
CA VAL A 18 -3.35 -1.47 3.46
C VAL A 18 -4.74 -0.81 3.49
N VAL A 19 -5.72 -1.47 2.86
CA VAL A 19 -7.14 -1.13 2.94
C VAL A 19 -7.77 -1.92 4.07
N MET A 20 -7.86 -1.28 5.24
CA MET A 20 -8.35 -1.83 6.50
C MET A 20 -9.89 -1.94 6.54
N ASP A 21 -10.44 -2.87 5.77
CA ASP A 21 -11.89 -3.06 5.62
C ASP A 21 -12.44 -4.16 6.56
N GLY A 22 -13.75 -4.14 6.79
CA GLY A 22 -14.47 -5.16 7.55
C GLY A 22 -14.69 -4.84 9.03
N ASN A 23 -14.22 -3.69 9.54
CA ASN A 23 -14.35 -3.29 10.96
C ASN A 23 -15.78 -3.38 11.51
N ARG A 24 -16.76 -2.77 10.83
CA ARG A 24 -18.18 -2.82 11.25
C ARG A 24 -18.79 -4.21 11.10
N ARG A 25 -18.34 -4.98 10.10
CA ARG A 25 -18.78 -6.38 9.87
C ARG A 25 -18.28 -7.26 11.02
N TRP A 26 -17.03 -7.06 11.43
CA TRP A 26 -16.40 -7.75 12.55
C TRP A 26 -17.15 -7.48 13.85
N ALA A 27 -17.43 -6.21 14.18
CA ALA A 27 -18.15 -5.86 15.40
C ALA A 27 -19.52 -6.53 15.49
N ARG A 28 -20.24 -6.61 14.36
CA ARG A 28 -21.54 -7.30 14.28
C ARG A 28 -21.42 -8.80 14.54
N ILE A 29 -20.44 -9.46 13.93
CA ILE A 29 -20.21 -10.91 14.09
C ILE A 29 -19.79 -11.24 15.53
N ALA A 30 -18.96 -10.38 16.13
CA ALA A 30 -18.52 -10.51 17.52
C ALA A 30 -19.62 -10.18 18.55
N GLY A 31 -20.82 -9.76 18.11
CA GLY A 31 -21.96 -9.51 18.99
C GLY A 31 -21.94 -8.16 19.72
N PHE A 32 -21.12 -7.20 19.29
CA PHE A 32 -21.11 -5.87 19.89
C PHE A 32 -22.38 -5.09 19.52
N LEU A 33 -22.99 -4.46 20.53
CA LEU A 33 -24.13 -3.55 20.32
C LEU A 33 -23.71 -2.24 19.66
N ASN A 34 -22.48 -1.78 19.91
CA ASN A 34 -21.90 -0.58 19.32
C ASN A 34 -20.87 -0.96 18.24
N LEU A 35 -21.16 -0.65 16.98
CA LEU A 35 -20.29 -0.99 15.85
C LEU A 35 -18.97 -0.19 15.83
N SER A 36 -18.90 0.93 16.56
CA SER A 36 -17.66 1.70 16.72
C SER A 36 -16.56 0.88 17.40
N GLU A 37 -16.93 -0.17 18.13
CA GLU A 37 -15.96 -1.09 18.72
C GLU A 37 -15.07 -1.77 17.68
N GLY A 38 -15.62 -2.08 16.50
CA GLY A 38 -14.81 -2.61 15.41
C GLY A 38 -13.79 -1.61 14.88
N HIS A 39 -14.12 -0.31 14.89
CA HIS A 39 -13.17 0.74 14.52
C HIS A 39 -12.10 0.91 15.60
N ARG A 40 -12.46 0.81 16.89
CA ARG A 40 -11.50 0.85 17.99
C ARG A 40 -10.51 -0.30 17.89
N ARG A 41 -11.01 -1.53 17.78
CA ARG A 41 -10.17 -2.71 17.60
C ARG A 41 -9.31 -2.62 16.34
N GLY A 42 -9.88 -2.12 15.25
CA GLY A 42 -9.14 -1.89 14.01
C GLY A 42 -8.03 -0.84 14.15
N ALA A 43 -8.24 0.21 14.94
CA ALA A 43 -7.21 1.21 15.21
C ALA A 43 -6.08 0.63 16.06
N ASP A 44 -6.40 -0.12 17.12
CA ASP A 44 -5.42 -0.82 17.96
C ASP A 44 -4.55 -1.77 17.09
N HIS A 45 -5.18 -2.44 16.13
CA HIS A 45 -4.51 -3.41 15.25
C HIS A 45 -3.51 -2.77 14.25
N ILE A 46 -3.51 -1.45 14.09
CA ILE A 46 -2.49 -0.76 13.29
C ILE A 46 -1.11 -0.94 13.93
N GLU A 47 -1.01 -0.96 15.27
CA GLU A 47 0.26 -1.16 15.98
C GLU A 47 0.86 -2.54 15.67
N ASP A 48 0.02 -3.58 15.60
CA ASP A 48 0.46 -4.93 15.21
C ASP A 48 1.05 -4.93 13.79
N LEU A 49 0.34 -4.32 12.83
CA LEU A 49 0.82 -4.20 11.44
C LEU A 49 2.15 -3.46 11.34
N LEU A 50 2.30 -2.35 12.06
CA LEU A 50 3.55 -1.59 12.08
C LEU A 50 4.69 -2.43 12.66
N GLY A 51 4.44 -3.18 13.74
CA GLY A 51 5.40 -4.13 14.29
C GLY A 51 5.83 -5.21 13.29
N TRP A 52 4.90 -5.74 12.50
CA TRP A 52 5.24 -6.72 11.45
C TRP A 52 6.08 -6.12 10.32
N CYS A 53 5.80 -4.87 9.94
CA CYS A 53 6.60 -4.13 8.97
C CYS A 53 8.03 -3.92 9.48
N GLU A 54 8.19 -3.38 10.70
CA GLU A 54 9.48 -3.12 11.33
C GLU A 54 10.33 -4.39 11.47
N ALA A 55 9.71 -5.50 11.87
CA ALA A 55 10.39 -6.79 12.00
C ALA A 55 11.03 -7.27 10.67
N ARG A 56 10.45 -6.89 9.53
CA ARG A 56 10.90 -7.29 8.18
C ARG A 56 11.77 -6.23 7.50
N THR A 57 11.80 -5.01 8.03
CA THR A 57 12.58 -3.88 7.49
C THR A 57 13.60 -3.32 8.49
N ALA A 58 13.97 -4.11 9.50
CA ALA A 58 14.90 -3.71 10.56
C ALA A 58 16.16 -3.00 10.02
N GLY A 59 16.44 -1.82 10.56
CA GLY A 59 17.57 -0.98 10.14
C GLY A 59 17.29 -0.04 8.95
N ARG A 60 16.04 0.04 8.48
CA ARG A 60 15.59 1.02 7.47
C ARG A 60 14.76 2.12 8.13
N ASP A 61 14.88 3.35 7.64
CA ASP A 61 13.97 4.42 8.04
C ASP A 61 12.54 4.09 7.57
N GLY A 62 11.58 4.14 8.49
CA GLY A 62 10.18 3.88 8.22
C GLY A 62 9.40 5.16 7.95
N HIS A 63 8.40 5.08 7.08
CA HIS A 63 7.43 6.14 6.86
C HIS A 63 6.01 5.56 6.88
N VAL A 64 5.11 6.21 7.60
CA VAL A 64 3.70 5.80 7.69
C VAL A 64 2.81 6.94 7.21
N THR A 65 1.95 6.65 6.24
CA THR A 65 0.91 7.57 5.76
C THR A 65 -0.45 7.06 6.23
N LEU A 66 -1.17 7.88 7.01
CA LEU A 66 -2.55 7.58 7.40
C LEU A 66 -3.53 8.45 6.60
N ALA A 67 -4.33 7.81 5.74
CA ALA A 67 -5.28 8.47 4.87
C ALA A 67 -6.65 8.66 5.55
N ILE A 68 -6.85 9.79 6.25
CA ILE A 68 -8.11 10.15 6.91
C ILE A 68 -8.80 11.27 6.14
N GLY A 69 -10.08 11.09 5.78
CA GLY A 69 -10.82 12.09 5.00
C GLY A 69 -10.22 12.31 3.60
N TYR A 70 -9.49 11.32 3.10
CA TYR A 70 -8.74 11.35 1.86
C TYR A 70 -9.64 11.25 0.61
N ASP A 71 -9.27 11.98 -0.44
CA ASP A 71 -9.89 11.91 -1.77
C ASP A 71 -8.82 11.87 -2.87
N GLY A 72 -8.61 10.70 -3.46
CA GLY A 72 -7.61 10.50 -4.50
C GLY A 72 -7.86 11.25 -5.80
N ARG A 73 -9.11 11.59 -6.11
CA ARG A 73 -9.41 12.41 -7.29
C ARG A 73 -9.00 13.85 -7.04
N ALA A 74 -9.30 14.37 -5.85
CA ALA A 74 -8.87 15.69 -5.44
C ALA A 74 -7.33 15.81 -5.45
N ASP A 75 -6.64 14.77 -5.00
CA ASP A 75 -5.17 14.72 -5.00
C ASP A 75 -4.58 14.76 -6.41
N ILE A 76 -5.14 13.98 -7.36
CA ILE A 76 -4.72 14.03 -8.77
C ILE A 76 -4.93 15.43 -9.35
N VAL A 77 -6.10 16.03 -9.11
CA VAL A 77 -6.40 17.40 -9.55
C VAL A 77 -5.41 18.40 -8.94
N ALA A 78 -5.08 18.25 -7.66
CA ALA A 78 -4.10 19.09 -6.99
C ALA A 78 -2.70 18.93 -7.57
N GLY A 79 -2.27 17.69 -7.88
CA GLY A 79 -1.00 17.40 -8.53
C GLY A 79 -0.88 18.04 -9.91
N ILE A 80 -1.91 17.89 -10.76
CA ILE A 80 -1.97 18.52 -12.09
C ILE A 80 -1.87 20.06 -11.97
N ARG A 81 -2.66 20.66 -11.07
CA ARG A 81 -2.61 22.11 -10.81
C ARG A 81 -1.24 22.56 -10.28
N GLY A 82 -0.60 21.74 -9.46
CA GLY A 82 0.75 21.99 -8.95
C GLY A 82 1.78 22.02 -10.09
N ALA A 83 1.78 21.00 -10.94
CA ALA A 83 2.69 20.89 -12.08
C ALA A 83 2.52 22.07 -13.07
N ILE A 84 1.28 22.46 -13.35
CA ILE A 84 1.00 23.63 -14.21
C ILE A 84 1.57 24.92 -13.59
N ARG A 85 1.34 25.14 -12.28
CA ARG A 85 1.85 26.34 -11.58
C ARG A 85 3.38 26.37 -11.51
N ALA A 86 4.02 25.20 -11.46
CA ALA A 86 5.46 25.06 -11.49
C ALA A 86 6.08 25.24 -12.89
N GLY A 87 5.26 25.42 -13.92
CA GLY A 87 5.74 25.59 -15.29
C GLY A 87 6.24 24.28 -15.92
N ALA A 88 5.75 23.12 -15.46
CA ALA A 88 6.15 21.81 -15.99
C ALA A 88 5.53 21.51 -17.37
N VAL A 89 4.60 22.33 -17.85
CA VAL A 89 3.99 22.17 -19.17
C VAL A 89 4.96 22.72 -20.23
N ASP A 90 5.37 21.87 -21.17
CA ASP A 90 6.27 22.27 -22.24
C ASP A 90 5.61 23.23 -23.25
N THR A 91 6.40 23.77 -24.18
CA THR A 91 5.92 24.73 -25.19
C THR A 91 4.87 24.16 -26.15
N ALA A 92 4.75 22.84 -26.25
CA ALA A 92 3.75 22.14 -27.04
C ALA A 92 2.50 21.75 -26.22
N GLY A 93 2.47 22.06 -24.92
CA GLY A 93 1.38 21.67 -24.03
C GLY A 93 1.54 20.29 -23.39
N GLY A 94 2.71 19.66 -23.51
CA GLY A 94 3.03 18.36 -22.95
C GLY A 94 3.25 18.41 -21.44
N ILE A 95 2.80 17.36 -20.75
CA ILE A 95 3.03 17.12 -19.32
C ILE A 95 3.23 15.62 -19.10
N THR A 96 4.14 15.23 -18.22
CA THR A 96 4.44 13.82 -17.96
C THR A 96 3.85 13.34 -16.64
N PRO A 97 3.71 12.01 -16.44
CA PRO A 97 3.37 11.45 -15.13
C PRO A 97 4.36 11.87 -14.03
N ALA A 98 5.65 12.01 -14.34
CA ALA A 98 6.66 12.44 -13.36
C ALA A 98 6.39 13.87 -12.85
N ASP A 99 5.96 14.77 -13.74
CA ASP A 99 5.62 16.15 -13.37
C ASP A 99 4.43 16.19 -12.41
N ILE A 100 3.40 15.37 -12.67
CA ILE A 100 2.22 15.26 -11.80
C ILE A 100 2.63 14.61 -10.47
N THR A 101 3.36 13.50 -10.53
CA THR A 101 3.86 12.77 -9.36
C THR A 101 4.64 13.71 -8.45
N ALA A 102 5.57 14.54 -8.94
CA ALA A 102 6.32 15.48 -8.11
C ALA A 102 5.44 16.44 -7.28
N HIS A 103 4.23 16.76 -7.76
CA HIS A 103 3.33 17.74 -7.17
C HIS A 103 2.12 17.15 -6.44
N LEU A 104 1.94 15.83 -6.40
CA LEU A 104 0.90 15.20 -5.58
C LEU A 104 1.09 15.56 -4.09
N PRO A 105 0.01 15.79 -3.33
CA PRO A 105 0.09 15.92 -1.88
C PRO A 105 0.60 14.61 -1.23
N GLY A 106 1.16 14.70 -0.02
CA GLY A 106 1.51 13.50 0.77
C GLY A 106 2.99 13.08 0.83
N GLY A 107 3.94 13.91 0.38
CA GLY A 107 5.37 13.69 0.64
C GLY A 107 6.12 12.86 -0.42
N PRO A 108 7.34 12.36 -0.13
CA PRO A 108 8.29 11.88 -1.14
C PRO A 108 8.05 10.46 -1.69
N VAL A 109 7.37 9.57 -0.96
CA VAL A 109 7.12 8.20 -1.43
C VAL A 109 5.75 8.13 -2.09
N LYS A 110 5.72 7.81 -3.38
CA LYS A 110 4.47 7.88 -4.17
C LYS A 110 4.02 6.53 -4.71
N ASP A 111 4.90 5.66 -5.17
CA ASP A 111 4.45 4.37 -5.72
C ASP A 111 4.20 3.36 -4.60
N ILE A 112 3.10 2.62 -4.70
CA ILE A 112 2.77 1.50 -3.81
C ILE A 112 3.09 0.22 -4.57
N ASP A 113 3.92 -0.64 -4.00
CA ASP A 113 4.32 -1.90 -4.63
C ASP A 113 3.29 -3.00 -4.41
N LEU A 114 2.70 -3.03 -3.21
CA LEU A 114 1.73 -4.02 -2.78
C LEU A 114 0.55 -3.34 -2.08
N VAL A 115 -0.66 -3.61 -2.57
CA VAL A 115 -1.91 -3.28 -1.87
C VAL A 115 -2.46 -4.54 -1.21
N ILE A 116 -2.64 -4.49 0.11
CA ILE A 116 -3.36 -5.51 0.87
C ILE A 116 -4.75 -4.97 1.18
N ARG A 117 -5.79 -5.69 0.79
CA ARG A 117 -7.17 -5.37 1.16
C ARG A 117 -7.80 -6.52 1.92
N THR A 118 -8.36 -6.23 3.08
CA THR A 118 -9.13 -7.19 3.87
C THR A 118 -10.60 -7.22 3.44
N SER A 119 -11.38 -8.09 4.09
CA SER A 119 -12.83 -8.29 3.96
C SER A 119 -13.32 -9.07 2.72
N GLY A 120 -12.42 -9.42 1.80
CA GLY A 120 -12.72 -10.17 0.58
C GLY A 120 -13.23 -9.31 -0.61
N GLU A 121 -13.36 -8.00 -0.42
CA GLU A 121 -13.92 -7.11 -1.45
C GLU A 121 -12.94 -6.86 -2.60
N GLN A 122 -13.32 -7.24 -3.83
CA GLN A 122 -12.48 -7.16 -5.04
C GLN A 122 -12.58 -5.79 -5.72
N ARG A 123 -12.21 -4.72 -5.02
CA ARG A 123 -12.12 -3.35 -5.58
C ARG A 123 -11.13 -2.52 -4.78
N LEU A 124 -10.63 -1.41 -5.35
CA LEU A 124 -9.77 -0.47 -4.62
C LEU A 124 -10.52 0.70 -3.99
N SER A 125 -11.78 0.94 -4.38
CA SER A 125 -12.66 1.95 -3.77
C SER A 125 -12.05 3.37 -3.67
N GLY A 126 -11.19 3.75 -4.62
CA GLY A 126 -10.53 5.06 -4.62
C GLY A 126 -9.27 5.15 -3.76
N PHE A 127 -8.77 4.02 -3.23
CA PHE A 127 -7.49 3.95 -2.54
C PHE A 127 -6.35 4.32 -3.51
N PHE A 128 -5.71 5.47 -3.26
CA PHE A 128 -4.50 5.94 -3.95
C PHE A 128 -4.39 5.61 -5.45
N PRO A 129 -5.36 6.04 -6.28
CA PRO A 129 -5.52 5.55 -7.66
C PRO A 129 -4.35 5.89 -8.58
N TRP A 130 -3.56 6.92 -8.26
CA TRP A 130 -2.35 7.25 -9.01
C TRP A 130 -1.17 6.36 -8.60
N GLN A 131 -1.00 6.19 -7.29
CA GLN A 131 0.11 5.49 -6.65
C GLN A 131 0.05 3.96 -6.83
N VAL A 132 -1.16 3.41 -6.99
CA VAL A 132 -1.39 1.96 -7.12
C VAL A 132 -1.41 1.48 -8.58
N ALA A 133 -1.06 2.35 -9.54
CA ALA A 133 -1.19 2.06 -10.97
C ALA A 133 -0.45 0.78 -11.42
N THR A 134 0.65 0.45 -10.75
CA THR A 134 1.45 -0.76 -10.99
C THR A 134 1.52 -1.69 -9.77
N ALA A 135 0.70 -1.43 -8.74
CA ALA A 135 0.75 -2.20 -7.52
C ALA A 135 0.20 -3.61 -7.74
N GLU A 136 0.86 -4.59 -7.12
CA GLU A 136 0.24 -5.90 -6.94
C GLU A 136 -0.88 -5.80 -5.91
N VAL A 137 -1.99 -6.50 -6.15
CA VAL A 137 -3.16 -6.46 -5.27
C VAL A 137 -3.38 -7.82 -4.63
N HIS A 138 -3.24 -7.87 -3.31
CA HIS A 138 -3.60 -9.01 -2.49
C HIS A 138 -4.92 -8.75 -1.77
N VAL A 139 -5.93 -9.59 -2.01
CA VAL A 139 -7.20 -9.51 -1.29
C VAL A 139 -7.32 -10.69 -0.32
N SER A 140 -7.34 -10.38 0.98
CA SER A 140 -7.57 -11.35 2.04
C SER A 140 -9.07 -11.46 2.36
N PRO A 141 -9.62 -12.67 2.55
CA PRO A 141 -11.01 -12.85 2.94
C PRO A 141 -11.29 -12.46 4.41
N LYS A 142 -10.23 -12.35 5.25
CA LYS A 142 -10.36 -12.05 6.68
C LYS A 142 -10.77 -10.60 6.92
N LEU A 143 -11.43 -10.34 8.05
CA LEU A 143 -11.75 -8.98 8.48
C LEU A 143 -10.51 -8.31 9.03
N TRP A 144 -10.41 -6.98 8.94
CA TRP A 144 -9.25 -6.25 9.44
C TRP A 144 -8.87 -6.62 10.89
N PRO A 145 -9.80 -6.67 11.87
CA PRO A 145 -9.43 -7.04 13.24
C PRO A 145 -9.00 -8.51 13.45
N ASP A 146 -9.23 -9.39 12.47
CA ASP A 146 -8.83 -10.81 12.50
C ASP A 146 -7.65 -11.12 11.56
N PHE A 147 -7.19 -10.12 10.80
CA PHE A 147 -6.03 -10.25 9.93
C PHE A 147 -4.79 -10.41 10.83
N GLY A 148 -3.94 -11.39 10.58
CA GLY A 148 -2.80 -11.69 11.45
C GLY A 148 -1.47 -11.63 10.72
N GLU A 149 -0.38 -11.78 11.47
CA GLU A 149 0.97 -11.77 10.92
C GLU A 149 1.16 -12.83 9.81
N ALA A 150 0.59 -14.02 9.99
CA ALA A 150 0.65 -15.08 8.99
C ALA A 150 -0.05 -14.68 7.66
N ASP A 151 -1.12 -13.88 7.72
CA ASP A 151 -1.79 -13.38 6.52
C ASP A 151 -0.98 -12.28 5.84
N PHE A 152 -0.29 -11.46 6.63
CA PHE A 152 0.67 -10.48 6.11
C PHE A 152 1.83 -11.17 5.39
N ASP A 153 2.41 -12.21 5.99
CA ASP A 153 3.45 -13.03 5.36
C ASP A 153 2.99 -13.70 4.07
N GLU A 154 1.76 -14.20 4.03
CA GLU A 154 1.20 -14.75 2.80
C GLU A 154 1.12 -13.69 1.69
N ALA A 155 0.72 -12.46 2.03
CA ALA A 155 0.67 -11.36 1.07
C ALA A 155 2.07 -11.01 0.54
N LEU A 156 3.08 -10.96 1.40
CA LEU A 156 4.48 -10.72 1.02
C LEU A 156 5.05 -11.86 0.15
N ALA A 157 4.79 -13.12 0.50
CA ALA A 157 5.24 -14.26 -0.28
C ALA A 157 4.61 -14.28 -1.68
N ARG A 158 3.34 -13.90 -1.80
CA ARG A 158 2.67 -13.74 -3.10
C ARG A 158 3.30 -12.62 -3.92
N TYR A 159 3.56 -11.46 -3.30
CA TYR A 159 4.28 -10.37 -3.97
C TYR A 159 5.64 -10.82 -4.50
N ALA A 160 6.44 -11.49 -3.67
CA ALA A 160 7.77 -11.96 -4.05
C ALA A 160 7.72 -12.91 -5.26
N THR A 161 6.71 -13.79 -5.33
CA THR A 161 6.50 -14.68 -6.47
C THR A 161 6.23 -13.90 -7.76
N VAL A 162 5.43 -12.84 -7.68
CA VAL A 162 5.10 -12.01 -8.86
C VAL A 162 6.29 -11.16 -9.27
N ALA A 163 7.00 -10.55 -8.32
CA ALA A 163 8.20 -9.74 -8.57
C ALA A 163 9.30 -10.53 -9.29
N VAL A 164 9.49 -11.81 -8.91
CA VAL A 164 10.43 -12.71 -9.60
C VAL A 164 9.99 -12.96 -11.05
N ARG A 165 8.69 -13.17 -11.30
CA ARG A 165 8.15 -13.43 -12.65
C ARG A 165 8.23 -12.22 -13.58
N THR A 166 8.04 -11.02 -13.05
CA THR A 166 8.10 -9.77 -13.82
C THR A 166 9.54 -9.29 -14.06
N GLY A 167 10.55 -10.04 -13.59
CA GLY A 167 11.96 -9.70 -13.73
C GLY A 167 12.33 -8.48 -12.90
N GLY A 168 11.67 -8.31 -11.74
CA GLY A 168 11.74 -7.12 -10.89
C GLY A 168 13.15 -6.57 -10.81
N ALA A 169 13.36 -5.41 -11.42
CA ALA A 169 14.58 -4.67 -11.28
C ALA A 169 14.74 -4.36 -9.78
N ALA A 170 15.70 -5.02 -9.13
CA ALA A 170 16.27 -4.48 -7.91
C ALA A 170 16.82 -3.10 -8.26
N CYS A 171 16.05 -2.05 -7.97
CA CYS A 171 16.52 -0.68 -8.06
C CYS A 171 17.65 -0.53 -7.02
N PRO A 172 18.82 0.02 -7.38
CA PRO A 172 19.93 0.12 -6.45
C PRO A 172 19.54 0.97 -5.24
N PRO A 173 20.16 0.73 -4.07
CA PRO A 173 19.96 1.60 -2.91
C PRO A 173 20.36 3.03 -3.26
N SER A 174 19.55 3.98 -2.78
CA SER A 174 19.81 5.43 -2.82
C SER A 174 21.07 5.81 -2.06
#